data_AF-A0A7H1ME23-F1
#
_entry.id   AF-A0A7H1ME23-F1
#
_cell.length_a   1.000
_cell.length_b   1.000
_cell.length_c   1.000
_cell.angle_alpha   90.00
_cell.angle_beta   90.00
_cell.angle_gamma   90.00
#
_symmetry.space_group_name_H-M   'P 1'
#
loop_
_entity.id
_entity.type
_entity.pdbx_description
1 polymer ?
#
loop_
_entity_poly.entity_id
_entity_poly.type
_entity_poly.pdbx_seq_one_letter_code
_entity_poly.pdbx_strand_id
1 'polypeptide(L)'
;MLEISLDASQLEHGLSQLLKNATDTRPVMRAIATEMVSLTEDNFESEGWGGQKWKRSRRVADNGGKTLQLSGRIAAGISTQIGNGFARIGSNKKYAAIHYFGGKIEAEKKPY
;
A
#
# COMPACT_ATOMS: atom_id res chain seq x y z
N MET A 1 -16.94 59.81 -12.31
CA MET A 1 -15.99 58.85 -12.91
C MET A 1 -16.09 57.58 -12.07
N LEU A 2 -16.49 56.46 -12.67
CA LEU A 2 -16.63 55.18 -11.98
C LEU A 2 -15.34 54.39 -12.20
N GLU A 3 -14.63 54.08 -11.13
CA GLU A 3 -13.42 53.26 -11.15
C GLU A 3 -13.83 51.83 -10.76
N ILE A 4 -13.66 50.88 -11.68
CA ILE A 4 -13.93 49.47 -11.43
C ILE A 4 -12.59 48.82 -11.10
N SER A 5 -12.41 48.40 -9.85
CA SER A 5 -11.26 47.60 -9.41
C SER A 5 -11.63 46.11 -9.49
N LEU A 6 -10.82 45.33 -10.18
CA LEU A 6 -11.03 43.89 -10.38
C LEU A 6 -9.98 43.12 -9.58
N ASP A 7 -10.41 42.41 -8.55
CA ASP A 7 -9.55 41.53 -7.76
C ASP A 7 -9.54 40.12 -8.38
N ALA A 8 -8.40 39.73 -8.95
CA ALA A 8 -8.19 38.42 -9.57
C ALA A 8 -7.38 37.45 -8.69
N SER A 9 -7.01 37.83 -7.46
CA SER A 9 -6.08 37.07 -6.61
C SER A 9 -6.53 35.63 -6.35
N GLN A 10 -7.82 35.40 -6.12
CA GLN A 10 -8.38 34.07 -5.89
C GLN A 10 -8.29 33.19 -7.14
N LEU A 11 -8.51 33.75 -8.33
CA LEU A 11 -8.41 33.03 -9.59
C LEU A 11 -6.96 32.60 -9.86
N GLU A 12 -6.01 33.52 -9.68
CA GLU A 12 -4.58 33.24 -9.85
C GLU A 12 -4.09 32.17 -8.88
N HIS A 13 -4.55 32.23 -7.62
CA HIS A 13 -4.24 31.21 -6.62
C HIS A 13 -4.78 29.83 -7.02
N GLY A 14 -6.05 29.78 -7.44
CA GLY A 14 -6.68 28.52 -7.88
C GLY A 14 -5.96 27.90 -9.08
N LEU A 15 -5.65 28.68 -10.11
CA LEU A 15 -4.94 28.21 -11.30
C LEU A 15 -3.51 27.75 -10.99
N SER A 16 -2.81 28.47 -10.11
CA SER A 16 -1.46 28.08 -9.66
C SER A 16 -1.46 26.74 -8.93
N GLN A 17 -2.46 26.52 -8.08
CA GLN A 17 -2.60 25.26 -7.35
C GLN A 17 -2.99 24.10 -8.28
N LEU A 18 -3.87 24.35 -9.26
CA LEU A 18 -4.21 23.36 -10.29
C LEU A 18 -2.98 22.96 -11.10
N LEU A 19 -2.19 23.94 -11.57
CA LEU A 19 -0.96 23.70 -12.32
C LEU A 19 0.05 22.89 -11.50
N LYS A 20 0.22 23.23 -10.21
CA LYS A 20 1.08 22.49 -9.29
C LYS A 20 0.64 21.03 -9.15
N ASN A 21 -0.65 20.78 -8.94
CA ASN A 21 -1.18 19.42 -8.80
C ASN A 21 -1.12 18.62 -10.12
N ALA A 22 -1.28 19.28 -11.26
CA ALA A 22 -1.18 18.65 -12.57
C ALA A 22 0.27 18.28 -12.95
N THR A 23 1.25 19.04 -12.46
CA THR A 23 2.68 18.85 -12.78
C THR A 23 3.44 18.04 -11.72
N ASP A 24 3.02 18.11 -10.46
CA ASP A 24 3.56 17.34 -9.35
C ASP A 24 2.47 16.51 -8.66
N THR A 25 2.34 15.27 -9.10
CA THR A 25 1.41 14.30 -8.51
C THR A 25 1.97 13.57 -7.30
N ARG A 26 3.21 13.87 -6.87
CA ARG A 26 3.84 13.19 -5.70
C ARG A 26 3.01 13.32 -4.42
N PRO A 27 2.32 14.44 -4.12
CA PRO A 27 1.48 14.53 -2.93
C PRO A 27 0.36 13.48 -2.95
N VAL A 28 -0.32 13.31 -4.09
CA VAL A 28 -1.39 12.31 -4.25
C VAL A 28 -0.81 10.90 -4.20
N MET A 29 0.30 10.64 -4.91
CA MET A 29 0.94 9.34 -4.90
C MET A 29 1.47 8.96 -3.50
N ARG A 30 1.88 9.93 -2.69
CA ARG A 30 2.24 9.71 -1.29
C ARG A 30 1.04 9.29 -0.46
N ALA A 31 -0.10 9.97 -0.60
CA ALA A 31 -1.32 9.59 0.09
C ALA A 31 -1.75 8.15 -0.28
N ILE A 32 -1.73 7.81 -1.57
CA ILE A 32 -2.00 6.45 -2.05
C ILE A 32 -1.01 5.45 -1.44
N ALA A 33 0.30 5.74 -1.45
CA ALA A 33 1.31 4.86 -0.87
C ALA A 33 1.10 4.63 0.64
N THR A 34 0.73 5.67 1.40
CA THR A 34 0.39 5.56 2.82
C THR A 34 -0.81 4.64 3.02
N GLU A 35 -1.88 4.82 2.23
CA GLU A 35 -3.07 3.96 2.32
C GLU A 35 -2.75 2.50 1.98
N MET A 36 -1.92 2.26 0.95
CA MET A 36 -1.48 0.91 0.60
C MET A 36 -0.72 0.23 1.76
N VAL A 37 0.09 0.98 2.51
CA VAL A 37 0.77 0.46 3.71
C VAL A 37 -0.22 0.12 4.79
N SER A 38 -1.12 1.06 5.13
CA SER A 38 -2.15 0.85 6.16
C SER A 38 -3.00 -0.40 5.87
N LEU A 39 -3.53 -0.52 4.65
CA LEU A 39 -4.30 -1.68 4.24
C LEU A 39 -3.50 -2.99 4.33
N THR A 40 -2.20 -2.93 4.03
CA THR A 40 -1.33 -4.11 4.14
C THR A 40 -1.11 -4.52 5.59
N GLU A 41 -0.92 -3.55 6.49
CA GLU A 41 -0.79 -3.78 7.92
C GLU A 41 -2.08 -4.37 8.50
N ASP A 42 -3.23 -3.81 8.16
CA ASP A 42 -4.55 -4.31 8.55
C ASP A 42 -4.78 -5.75 8.06
N ASN A 43 -4.35 -6.08 6.84
CA ASN A 43 -4.45 -7.45 6.32
C ASN A 43 -3.62 -8.44 7.15
N PHE A 44 -2.39 -8.05 7.53
CA PHE A 44 -1.54 -8.87 8.39
C PHE A 44 -2.09 -9.01 9.81
N GLU A 45 -2.73 -7.97 10.34
CA GLU A 45 -3.31 -7.99 11.67
C GLU A 45 -4.57 -8.86 11.72
N SER A 46 -5.53 -8.57 10.85
CA SER A 46 -6.86 -9.19 10.79
C SER A 46 -6.86 -10.59 10.18
N GLU A 47 -5.78 -10.94 9.47
CA GLU A 47 -5.68 -12.13 8.64
C GLU A 47 -6.81 -12.21 7.60
N GLY A 48 -7.18 -11.07 7.03
CA GLY A 48 -8.27 -10.95 6.08
C GLY A 48 -8.15 -9.78 5.11
N TRP A 49 -8.98 -9.78 4.06
CA TRP A 49 -9.15 -8.69 3.10
C TRP A 49 -10.62 -8.33 3.02
N GLY A 50 -10.95 -7.04 3.08
CA GLY A 50 -12.34 -6.56 2.96
C GLY A 50 -13.29 -7.19 4.00
N GLY A 51 -12.79 -7.44 5.21
CA GLY A 51 -13.55 -8.10 6.29
C GLY A 51 -13.65 -9.62 6.18
N GLN A 52 -13.10 -10.24 5.12
CA GLN A 52 -13.09 -11.70 4.95
C GLN A 52 -11.75 -12.30 5.36
N LYS A 53 -11.74 -13.17 6.36
CA LYS A 53 -10.53 -13.87 6.80
C LYS A 53 -10.06 -14.90 5.78
N TRP A 54 -8.74 -15.01 5.61
CA TRP A 54 -8.14 -16.13 4.89
C TRP A 54 -8.32 -17.44 5.65
N LYS A 55 -8.28 -18.54 4.88
CA LYS A 55 -8.30 -19.89 5.45
C LYS A 55 -7.09 -20.07 6.37
N ARG A 56 -7.35 -20.56 7.58
CA ARG A 56 -6.32 -20.92 8.56
C ARG A 56 -5.28 -21.85 7.92
N SER A 57 -4.00 -21.52 8.03
CA SER A 57 -2.95 -22.40 7.50
C SER A 57 -2.80 -23.67 8.35
N ARG A 58 -2.34 -24.75 7.72
CA ARG A 58 -2.02 -26.01 8.41
C ARG A 58 -1.01 -25.80 9.54
N ARG A 59 0.04 -25.00 9.30
CA ARG A 59 1.03 -24.62 10.31
C ARG A 59 0.38 -24.10 11.60
N VAL A 60 -0.64 -23.25 11.47
CA VAL A 60 -1.36 -22.70 12.63
C VAL A 60 -2.31 -23.72 13.24
N ALA A 61 -2.89 -24.63 12.46
CA ALA A 61 -3.65 -25.75 13.01
C ALA A 61 -2.78 -26.63 13.94
N ASP A 62 -1.54 -26.89 13.53
CA ASP A 62 -0.64 -27.79 14.26
C ASP A 62 0.12 -27.08 15.40
N ASN A 63 0.57 -25.84 15.20
CA ASN A 63 1.49 -25.14 16.12
C ASN A 63 0.94 -23.82 16.68
N GLY A 64 -0.26 -23.39 16.27
CA GLY A 64 -0.81 -22.09 16.64
C GLY A 64 -0.14 -20.87 15.96
N GLY A 65 -0.54 -19.69 16.43
CA GLY A 65 -0.07 -18.38 15.92
C GLY A 65 -0.93 -17.82 14.78
N LYS A 66 -0.33 -16.96 13.94
CA LYS A 66 -1.00 -16.27 12.82
C LYS A 66 -0.76 -16.96 11.48
N THR A 67 -1.79 -17.16 10.68
CA THR A 67 -1.72 -17.69 9.31
C THR A 67 -0.79 -16.90 8.40
N LEU A 68 -0.89 -15.57 8.42
CA LEU A 68 -0.08 -14.68 7.55
C LEU A 68 1.27 -14.30 8.16
N GLN A 69 1.54 -14.69 9.41
CA GLN A 69 2.79 -14.33 10.08
C GLN A 69 3.44 -15.53 10.77
N LEU A 70 4.66 -15.85 10.34
CA LEU A 70 5.54 -16.74 11.08
C LEU A 70 6.38 -15.96 12.09
N SER A 71 7.15 -14.99 11.59
CA SER A 71 8.06 -14.17 12.40
C SER A 71 7.85 -12.66 12.19
N GLY A 72 6.78 -12.25 11.50
CA GLY A 72 6.49 -10.85 11.17
C GLY A 72 7.44 -10.17 10.17
N ARG A 73 8.40 -10.90 9.58
CA ARG A 73 9.46 -10.28 8.75
C ARG A 73 8.99 -9.66 7.44
N ILE A 74 7.90 -10.16 6.83
CA ILE A 74 7.32 -9.51 5.65
C ILE A 74 6.60 -8.24 6.08
N ALA A 75 5.72 -8.31 7.08
CA ALA A 75 4.98 -7.17 7.59
C ALA A 75 5.91 -6.01 7.98
N ALA A 76 6.97 -6.31 8.75
CA ALA A 76 7.98 -5.31 9.12
C ALA A 76 8.91 -4.89 7.95
N GLY A 77 8.86 -5.60 6.82
CA GLY A 77 9.70 -5.37 5.66
C GLY A 77 8.95 -4.80 4.47
N ILE A 78 7.74 -4.27 4.68
CA ILE A 78 6.99 -3.54 3.66
C ILE A 78 7.64 -2.17 3.45
N SER A 79 7.70 -1.75 2.20
CA SER A 79 8.27 -0.47 1.79
C SER A 79 7.49 0.10 0.62
N THR A 80 7.54 1.42 0.46
CA THR A 80 6.93 2.11 -0.66
C THR A 80 7.94 2.89 -1.48
N GLN A 81 7.63 3.04 -2.76
CA GLN A 81 8.34 3.92 -3.67
C GLN A 81 7.32 4.85 -4.33
N ILE A 82 7.65 6.15 -4.33
CA ILE A 82 6.78 7.20 -4.87
C ILE A 82 7.54 7.91 -5.98
N GLY A 83 6.86 8.18 -7.09
CA GLY A 83 7.37 9.04 -8.14
C GLY A 83 6.26 9.83 -8.80
N ASN A 84 6.60 10.56 -9.87
CA ASN A 84 5.60 11.29 -10.64
C ASN A 84 4.70 10.28 -11.36
N GLY A 85 3.42 10.26 -11.00
CA GLY A 85 2.41 9.39 -11.61
C GLY A 85 2.40 7.94 -11.10
N PHE A 86 3.19 7.58 -10.09
CA PHE A 86 3.11 6.24 -9.50
C PHE A 86 3.33 6.19 -7.99
N ALA A 87 2.65 5.24 -7.37
CA ALA A 87 2.90 4.73 -6.03
C ALA A 87 3.11 3.22 -6.15
N ARG A 88 4.14 2.69 -5.48
CA ARG A 88 4.45 1.26 -5.47
C ARG A 88 4.64 0.79 -4.04
N ILE A 89 4.12 -0.40 -3.74
CA ILE A 89 4.40 -1.14 -2.51
C ILE A 89 5.25 -2.37 -2.84
N GLY A 90 6.09 -2.80 -1.91
CA GLY A 90 6.90 -4.00 -2.07
C GLY A 90 7.61 -4.39 -0.79
N SER A 91 8.47 -5.41 -0.87
CA SER A 91 9.29 -5.86 0.25
C SER A 91 10.68 -6.27 -0.21
N ASN A 92 11.67 -6.08 0.66
CA ASN A 92 13.05 -6.50 0.41
C ASN A 92 13.32 -8.00 0.68
N LYS A 93 12.30 -8.79 1.03
CA LYS A 93 12.46 -10.23 1.26
C LYS A 93 12.43 -10.98 -0.07
N LYS A 94 13.43 -11.83 -0.32
CA LYS A 94 13.49 -12.68 -1.53
C LYS A 94 12.21 -13.48 -1.77
N TYR A 95 11.60 -13.98 -0.70
CA TYR A 95 10.37 -14.78 -0.77
C TYR A 95 9.09 -13.93 -0.83
N ALA A 96 9.15 -12.59 -0.75
CA ALA A 96 7.94 -11.76 -0.81
C ALA A 96 7.26 -11.79 -2.19
N ALA A 97 8.00 -12.09 -3.26
CA ALA A 97 7.46 -12.13 -4.61
C ALA A 97 6.25 -13.09 -4.74
N ILE A 98 6.31 -14.28 -4.13
CA ILE A 98 5.20 -15.24 -4.18
C ILE A 98 3.96 -14.73 -3.43
N HIS A 99 4.13 -13.84 -2.45
CA HIS A 99 3.02 -13.24 -1.71
C HIS A 99 2.32 -12.14 -2.52
N TYR A 100 3.04 -11.37 -3.34
CA TYR A 100 2.47 -10.33 -4.19
C TYR A 100 1.91 -10.86 -5.50
N PHE A 101 2.67 -11.73 -6.18
CA PHE A 101 2.34 -12.19 -7.53
C PHE A 101 1.59 -13.53 -7.53
N GLY A 102 1.52 -14.20 -6.39
CA GLY A 102 1.09 -15.60 -6.32
C GLY A 102 2.09 -16.53 -6.99
N GLY A 103 1.75 -17.82 -7.03
CA GLY A 103 2.49 -18.85 -7.73
C GLY A 103 2.32 -20.22 -7.09
N LYS A 104 2.94 -21.23 -7.70
CA LYS A 104 2.94 -22.60 -7.17
C LYS A 104 4.11 -22.76 -6.21
N ILE A 105 3.83 -23.30 -5.03
CA ILE A 105 4.84 -23.71 -4.06
C ILE A 105 4.77 -25.21 -3.88
N GLU A 106 5.93 -25.83 -3.71
CA GLU A 106 6.05 -27.25 -3.40
C GLU A 106 6.71 -27.41 -2.03
N ALA A 107 6.21 -28.35 -1.24
CA ALA A 107 6.80 -28.66 0.05
C ALA A 107 8.15 -29.34 -0.15
N GLU A 108 9.14 -28.90 0.62
CA GLU A 108 10.49 -29.48 0.57
C GLU A 108 10.52 -30.95 1.08
N LYS A 109 9.58 -31.34 1.96
CA LYS A 109 9.48 -32.70 2.53
C LYS A 109 8.02 -33.19 2.64
N LYS A 110 7.79 -34.49 2.44
CA LYS A 110 6.49 -35.23 2.54
C LYS A 110 6.60 -36.39 3.58
N PRO A 111 5.50 -36.94 4.13
CA PRO A 111 4.11 -36.50 4.03
C PRO A 111 3.73 -35.62 5.24
N TYR A 112 2.92 -34.61 4.96
CA TYR A 112 2.32 -33.70 5.94
C TYR A 112 0.97 -34.23 6.43
#